data_AF-Q70LM1-F1
#
_entry.id   AF-Q70LM1-F1
#
_cell.length_a   1.000
_cell.length_b   1.000
_cell.length_c   1.000
_cell.angle_alpha   90.00
_cell.angle_beta   90.00
_cell.angle_gamma   90.00
#
_symmetry.space_group_name_H-M   'P 1'
#
loop_
_entity.id
_entity.type
_entity.pdbx_description
1 polymer ?
#
loop_
_entity_poly.entity_id
_entity_poly.type
_entity_poly.pdbx_seq_one_letter_code
_entity_poly.pdbx_strand_id
1 'polypeptide(L)'
;LDSMTGGHPNTTKINRKLAEAAQQMNVAMGVGSQRAGLELDDEDLLESYTVVRDVAPDALLYGNVGAAQLLEYDVDDVERAVEMIDADAMAIHLNFLQEAVQPEGDVDARGCLAAIEQVASDLSVPVVVKETGNGIK
;
A
#
# COMPACT_ATOMS: atom_id res chain seq x y z
N LEU A 1 8.10 -4.84 -9.06
CA LEU A 1 7.57 -5.89 -8.18
C LEU A 1 6.24 -5.38 -7.64
N ASP A 2 5.14 -6.08 -7.93
CA ASP A 2 3.83 -5.60 -7.48
C ASP A 2 3.60 -5.87 -5.98
N SER A 3 2.65 -5.13 -5.40
CA SER A 3 2.26 -5.20 -3.99
C SER A 3 1.79 -6.60 -3.60
N MET A 4 2.39 -7.16 -2.55
CA MET A 4 2.05 -8.51 -2.08
C MET A 4 1.84 -8.62 -0.57
N THR A 5 2.74 -8.08 0.25
CA THR A 5 2.75 -8.40 1.69
C THR A 5 3.38 -7.33 2.59
N GLY A 6 3.28 -7.54 3.89
CA GLY A 6 3.47 -6.57 4.97
C GLY A 6 2.36 -6.75 6.01
N GLY A 7 2.56 -6.28 7.23
CA GLY A 7 1.55 -6.34 8.29
C GLY A 7 1.52 -7.68 9.04
N HIS A 8 2.61 -8.44 8.99
CA HIS A 8 2.82 -9.59 9.84
C HIS A 8 4.34 -9.84 10.02
N PRO A 9 4.85 -10.23 11.21
CA PRO A 9 6.30 -10.34 11.46
C PRO A 9 7.02 -11.32 10.50
N ASN A 10 6.36 -12.41 10.12
CA ASN A 10 6.87 -13.36 9.11
C ASN A 10 7.13 -12.74 7.72
N THR A 11 6.53 -11.59 7.41
CA THR A 11 6.61 -10.95 6.09
C THR A 11 7.80 -10.00 5.96
N THR A 12 8.42 -9.57 7.07
CA THR A 12 9.62 -8.70 7.08
C THR A 12 10.76 -9.29 6.24
N LYS A 13 11.02 -10.59 6.38
CA LYS A 13 12.06 -11.28 5.59
C LYS A 13 11.73 -11.35 4.10
N ILE A 14 10.45 -11.37 3.73
CA ILE A 14 10.01 -11.39 2.34
C ILE A 14 10.21 -9.98 1.75
N ASN A 15 9.68 -8.95 2.41
CA ASN A 15 9.82 -7.57 1.96
C ASN A 15 11.28 -7.14 1.87
N ARG A 16 12.12 -7.49 2.85
CA ARG A 16 13.57 -7.23 2.79
C ARG A 16 14.22 -7.82 1.53
N LYS A 17 13.98 -9.09 1.24
CA LYS A 17 14.58 -9.77 0.07
C LYS A 17 14.10 -9.20 -1.26
N LEU A 18 12.83 -8.85 -1.35
CA LEU A 18 12.26 -8.24 -2.55
C LEU A 18 12.84 -6.83 -2.76
N ALA A 19 13.01 -6.06 -1.69
CA ALA A 19 13.58 -4.71 -1.74
C ALA A 19 15.07 -4.75 -2.11
N GLU A 20 15.86 -5.66 -1.53
CA GLU A 20 17.25 -5.91 -1.93
C GLU A 20 17.37 -6.22 -3.43
N ALA A 21 16.47 -7.06 -3.95
CA ALA A 21 16.43 -7.38 -5.37
C ALA A 21 16.02 -6.16 -6.22
N ALA A 22 15.04 -5.38 -5.76
CA ALA A 22 14.59 -4.16 -6.44
C ALA A 22 15.70 -3.12 -6.54
N GLN A 23 16.46 -2.90 -5.46
CA GLN A 23 17.64 -2.05 -5.40
C GLN A 23 18.72 -2.52 -6.38
N GLN A 24 19.06 -3.81 -6.36
CA GLN A 24 20.11 -4.35 -7.23
C GLN A 24 19.75 -4.29 -8.71
N MET A 25 18.47 -4.50 -9.03
CA MET A 25 17.98 -4.57 -10.41
C MET A 25 17.48 -3.22 -10.94
N ASN A 26 17.43 -2.20 -10.09
CA ASN A 26 16.87 -0.88 -10.40
C ASN A 26 15.44 -0.97 -10.97
N VAL A 27 14.57 -1.68 -10.25
CA VAL A 27 13.15 -1.82 -10.61
C VAL A 27 12.28 -1.34 -9.45
N ALA A 28 11.09 -0.82 -9.77
CA ALA A 28 10.15 -0.38 -8.76
C ALA A 28 9.64 -1.54 -7.89
N MET A 29 9.30 -1.28 -6.62
CA MET A 29 8.68 -2.24 -5.72
C MET A 29 7.53 -1.62 -4.91
N GLY A 30 6.39 -2.30 -4.86
CA GLY A 30 5.28 -1.98 -3.97
C GLY A 30 5.28 -2.83 -2.72
N VAL A 31 4.91 -2.24 -1.58
CA VAL A 31 4.54 -3.00 -0.37
C VAL A 31 3.10 -3.49 -0.44
N GLY A 32 2.73 -4.45 0.42
CA GLY A 32 1.34 -4.87 0.63
C GLY A 32 0.49 -3.75 1.26
N SER A 33 -0.81 -4.00 1.46
CA SER A 33 -1.71 -3.01 2.06
C SER A 33 -1.18 -2.55 3.42
N GLN A 34 -0.90 -1.25 3.57
CA GLN A 34 -0.33 -0.65 4.78
C GLN A 34 -1.35 -0.45 5.90
N ARG A 35 -2.61 -0.85 5.70
CA ARG A 35 -3.69 -0.78 6.70
C ARG A 35 -3.22 -1.22 8.09
N ALA A 36 -2.58 -2.40 8.17
CA ALA A 36 -2.11 -2.94 9.45
C ALA A 36 -1.03 -2.06 10.10
N GLY A 37 -0.17 -1.41 9.31
CA GLY A 37 0.84 -0.48 9.84
C GLY A 37 0.27 0.89 10.25
N LEU A 38 -0.92 1.26 9.74
CA LEU A 38 -1.60 2.52 10.10
C LEU A 38 -2.50 2.35 11.33
N GLU A 39 -3.20 1.22 11.42
CA GLU A 39 -4.23 0.97 12.45
C GLU A 39 -3.71 0.29 13.71
N LEU A 40 -2.61 -0.47 13.62
CA LEU A 40 -2.07 -1.24 14.74
C LEU A 40 -0.79 -0.60 15.25
N ASP A 41 -0.77 -0.31 16.55
CA ASP A 41 0.43 0.18 17.27
C ASP A 41 1.33 -1.02 17.63
N ASP A 42 2.00 -1.58 16.61
CA ASP A 42 2.87 -2.76 16.74
C ASP A 42 4.16 -2.56 15.92
N GLU A 43 5.29 -2.47 16.62
CA GLU A 43 6.61 -2.25 16.05
C GLU A 43 7.04 -3.36 15.08
N ASP A 44 6.68 -4.62 15.34
CA ASP A 44 7.05 -5.73 14.46
C ASP A 44 6.28 -5.65 13.13
N LEU A 45 5.06 -5.10 13.15
CA LEU A 45 4.27 -4.85 11.95
C LEU A 45 4.84 -3.68 11.15
N LEU A 46 5.21 -2.59 11.83
CA LEU A 46 5.87 -1.45 11.20
C LEU A 46 7.19 -1.85 10.54
N GLU A 47 8.02 -2.65 11.22
CA GLU A 47 9.28 -3.16 10.66
C GLU A 47 9.04 -3.95 9.37
N SER A 48 7.92 -4.69 9.28
CA SER A 48 7.60 -5.46 8.07
C SER A 48 7.42 -4.59 6.82
N TYR A 49 7.15 -3.29 6.99
CA TYR A 49 7.10 -2.30 5.91
C TYR A 49 8.40 -1.51 5.82
N THR A 50 8.81 -0.82 6.89
CA THR A 50 9.92 0.16 6.90
C THR A 50 11.24 -0.45 6.42
N VAL A 51 11.43 -1.75 6.65
CA VAL A 51 12.59 -2.51 6.17
C VAL A 51 12.90 -2.34 4.69
N VAL A 52 11.90 -2.04 3.85
CA VAL A 52 12.13 -1.90 2.41
C VAL A 52 13.01 -0.69 2.09
N ARG A 53 12.82 0.45 2.76
CA ARG A 53 13.61 1.66 2.49
C ARG A 53 15.02 1.55 3.05
N ASP A 54 15.20 0.84 4.16
CA ASP A 54 16.52 0.56 4.75
C ASP A 54 17.47 -0.17 3.78
N VAL A 55 16.94 -1.10 2.98
CA VAL A 55 17.73 -1.94 2.07
C VAL A 55 17.64 -1.53 0.60
N ALA A 56 16.69 -0.65 0.27
CA ALA A 56 16.49 -0.11 -1.07
C ALA A 56 16.37 1.42 -1.06
N PRO A 57 17.44 2.14 -0.67
CA PRO A 57 17.41 3.59 -0.55
C PRO A 57 17.25 4.33 -1.88
N ASP A 58 17.64 3.71 -3.01
CA ASP A 58 17.61 4.36 -4.34
C ASP A 58 16.51 3.79 -5.25
N ALA A 59 15.94 2.63 -4.91
CA ALA A 59 14.86 2.05 -5.68
C ALA A 59 13.58 2.89 -5.54
N LEU A 60 12.78 2.92 -6.61
CA LEU A 60 11.43 3.46 -6.54
C LEU A 60 10.58 2.53 -5.68
N LEU A 61 10.12 3.01 -4.52
CA LEU A 61 9.22 2.29 -3.65
C LEU A 61 7.85 2.95 -3.68
N TYR A 62 6.79 2.16 -3.69
CA TYR A 62 5.44 2.71 -3.62
C TYR A 62 4.63 2.06 -2.50
N GLY A 63 3.87 2.91 -1.81
CA GLY A 63 2.94 2.51 -0.77
C GLY A 63 1.70 1.84 -1.37
N ASN A 64 0.86 1.27 -0.52
CA ASN A 64 -0.37 0.64 -0.99
C ASN A 64 -1.48 0.71 0.07
N VAL A 65 -2.62 1.26 -0.30
CA VAL A 65 -3.86 1.29 0.50
C VAL A 65 -5.03 0.84 -0.36
N GLY A 66 -6.11 0.36 0.25
CA GLY A 66 -7.30 -0.07 -0.49
C GLY A 66 -8.32 1.06 -0.61
N ALA A 67 -9.08 1.06 -1.70
CA ALA A 67 -10.05 2.12 -1.96
C ALA A 67 -11.17 2.21 -0.92
N ALA A 68 -11.57 1.09 -0.32
CA ALA A 68 -12.58 1.07 0.75
C ALA A 68 -12.06 1.76 2.03
N GLN A 69 -10.77 1.59 2.37
CA GLN A 69 -10.18 2.25 3.53
C GLN A 69 -10.14 3.78 3.41
N LEU A 70 -10.12 4.32 2.19
CA LEU A 70 -10.16 5.77 1.97
C LEU A 70 -11.49 6.41 2.41
N LEU A 71 -12.53 5.61 2.68
CA LEU A 71 -13.77 6.11 3.27
C LEU A 71 -13.64 6.36 4.78
N GLU A 72 -12.63 5.77 5.42
CA GLU A 72 -12.34 5.89 6.84
C GLU A 72 -11.13 6.79 7.14
N TYR A 73 -10.32 7.09 6.12
CA TYR A 73 -9.07 7.85 6.23
C TYR A 73 -9.21 9.24 5.60
N ASP A 74 -8.53 10.22 6.18
CA ASP A 74 -8.27 11.48 5.50
C ASP A 74 -6.94 11.44 4.72
N VAL A 75 -6.59 12.56 4.07
CA VAL A 75 -5.33 12.65 3.32
C VAL A 75 -4.11 12.49 4.24
N ASP A 76 -4.18 12.99 5.48
CA ASP A 76 -3.08 12.92 6.44
C ASP A 76 -2.80 11.47 6.88
N ASP A 77 -3.83 10.63 7.00
CA ASP A 77 -3.67 9.19 7.23
C ASP A 77 -2.96 8.49 6.07
N VAL A 78 -3.23 8.90 4.83
CA VAL A 78 -2.55 8.36 3.65
C VAL A 78 -1.11 8.90 3.55
N GLU A 79 -0.87 10.15 3.95
CA GLU A 79 0.49 10.69 4.09
C GLU A 79 1.33 9.89 5.08
N ARG A 80 0.76 9.47 6.21
CA ARG A 80 1.46 8.58 7.15
C ARG A 80 1.88 7.27 6.50
N ALA A 81 1.11 6.76 5.53
CA ALA A 81 1.50 5.58 4.75
C ALA A 81 2.64 5.88 3.77
N VAL A 82 2.66 7.08 3.17
CA VAL A 82 3.79 7.55 2.35
C VAL A 82 5.05 7.63 3.21
N GLU A 83 4.99 8.33 4.34
CA GLU A 83 6.09 8.54 5.28
C GLU A 83 6.64 7.22 5.84
N MET A 84 5.77 6.23 6.09
CA MET A 84 6.14 4.92 6.64
C MET A 84 7.28 4.23 5.87
N ILE A 85 7.37 4.43 4.55
CA ILE A 85 8.43 3.81 3.73
C ILE A 85 9.20 4.84 2.89
N ASP A 86 9.00 6.13 3.18
CA ASP A 86 9.47 7.25 2.34
C ASP A 86 9.11 7.00 0.86
N ALA A 87 7.82 6.74 0.60
CA ALA A 87 7.35 6.26 -0.70
C ALA A 87 7.52 7.30 -1.81
N ASP A 88 7.81 6.85 -3.02
CA ASP A 88 7.88 7.67 -4.23
C ASP A 88 6.51 7.81 -4.93
N ALA A 89 5.57 6.93 -4.61
CA ALA A 89 4.19 6.92 -5.11
C ALA A 89 3.28 6.16 -4.16
N MET A 90 1.96 6.32 -4.31
CA MET A 90 0.95 5.58 -3.53
C MET A 90 0.03 4.80 -4.47
N ALA A 91 -0.02 3.49 -4.30
CA ALA A 91 -1.00 2.66 -4.99
C ALA A 91 -2.33 2.64 -4.21
N ILE A 92 -3.43 2.86 -4.93
CA ILE A 92 -4.78 2.62 -4.41
C ILE A 92 -5.32 1.38 -5.12
N HIS A 93 -5.46 0.28 -4.38
CA HIS A 93 -5.95 -0.97 -4.96
C HIS A 93 -7.48 -1.07 -4.94
N LEU A 94 -8.01 -1.58 -6.04
CA LEU A 94 -9.42 -1.94 -6.25
C LEU A 94 -9.53 -3.45 -6.14
N ASN A 95 -10.07 -3.94 -5.04
CA ASN A 95 -10.23 -5.38 -4.77
C ASN A 95 -11.71 -5.76 -4.57
N PHE A 96 -12.66 -5.01 -5.16
CA PHE A 96 -14.10 -5.17 -4.92
C PHE A 96 -14.62 -6.60 -5.13
N LEU A 97 -14.12 -7.35 -6.12
CA LEU A 97 -14.53 -8.75 -6.28
C LEU A 97 -14.00 -9.64 -5.14
N GLN A 98 -12.75 -9.42 -4.71
CA GLN A 98 -12.16 -10.13 -3.58
C GLN A 98 -12.96 -9.87 -2.31
N GLU A 99 -13.32 -8.61 -2.05
CA GLU A 99 -14.18 -8.23 -0.93
C GLU A 99 -15.57 -8.87 -1.02
N ALA A 100 -16.18 -8.91 -2.21
CA ALA A 100 -17.51 -9.49 -2.41
C ALA A 100 -17.60 -11.01 -2.15
N VAL A 101 -16.47 -11.73 -2.22
CA VAL A 101 -16.45 -13.19 -2.04
C VAL A 101 -15.91 -13.63 -0.68
N GLN A 102 -15.17 -12.78 0.03
CA GLN A 102 -14.60 -13.14 1.33
C GLN A 102 -15.65 -12.99 2.46
N PRO A 103 -15.66 -13.88 3.47
CA PRO A 103 -16.70 -13.86 4.51
C PRO A 103 -16.81 -12.54 5.29
N GLU A 104 -15.69 -11.87 5.48
CA GLU A 104 -15.51 -10.63 6.25
C GLU A 104 -15.32 -9.39 5.39
N GLY A 105 -15.61 -9.46 4.08
CA GLY A 105 -15.25 -8.42 3.14
C GLY A 105 -16.15 -7.20 3.18
N ASP A 106 -15.57 -6.04 2.93
CA ASP A 106 -16.28 -4.79 2.77
C ASP A 106 -16.78 -4.61 1.33
N VAL A 107 -18.08 -4.77 1.18
CA VAL A 107 -18.75 -4.71 -0.12
C VAL A 107 -19.25 -3.31 -0.49
N ASP A 108 -19.05 -2.30 0.38
CA ASP A 108 -19.51 -0.94 0.11
C ASP A 108 -18.47 -0.11 -0.67
N ALA A 109 -18.63 -0.09 -1.99
CA ALA A 109 -17.77 0.70 -2.87
C ALA A 109 -18.25 2.16 -3.08
N ARG A 110 -19.33 2.60 -2.40
CA ARG A 110 -19.90 3.93 -2.64
C ARG A 110 -18.99 5.00 -2.07
N GLY A 111 -18.71 6.03 -2.87
CA GLY A 111 -17.84 7.14 -2.48
C GLY A 111 -16.36 6.91 -2.77
N CYS A 112 -15.92 5.68 -3.07
CA CYS A 112 -14.50 5.39 -3.32
C CYS A 112 -13.88 6.25 -4.43
N LEU A 113 -14.63 6.54 -5.51
CA LEU A 113 -14.11 7.40 -6.58
C LEU A 113 -13.84 8.84 -6.10
N ALA A 114 -14.74 9.39 -5.29
CA ALA A 114 -14.57 10.73 -4.73
C ALA A 114 -13.42 10.77 -3.70
N ALA A 115 -13.29 9.71 -2.89
CA ALA A 115 -12.18 9.56 -1.97
C ALA A 115 -10.83 9.45 -2.70
N ILE A 116 -10.77 8.68 -3.80
CA ILE A 116 -9.60 8.60 -4.67
C ILE A 116 -9.26 9.98 -5.27
N GLU A 117 -10.26 10.72 -5.75
CA GLU A 117 -10.06 12.07 -6.31
C GLU A 117 -9.49 13.03 -5.27
N GLN A 118 -9.99 13.00 -4.04
CA GLN A 118 -9.48 13.81 -2.94
C GLN A 118 -8.02 13.47 -2.64
N VAL A 119 -7.69 12.20 -2.42
CA VAL A 119 -6.32 11.75 -2.16
C VAL A 119 -5.39 12.11 -3.32
N ALA A 120 -5.79 11.84 -4.56
CA ALA A 120 -4.97 12.15 -5.72
C ALA A 120 -4.72 13.66 -5.94
N SER A 121 -5.55 14.53 -5.37
CA SER A 121 -5.39 15.99 -5.50
C SER A 121 -4.42 16.57 -4.48
N ASP A 122 -4.39 16.03 -3.27
CA ASP A 122 -3.71 16.65 -2.12
C ASP A 122 -2.48 15.87 -1.63
N LEU A 123 -2.33 14.59 -2.01
CA LEU A 123 -1.21 13.76 -1.58
C LEU A 123 0.14 14.26 -2.15
N SER A 124 1.17 14.17 -1.32
CA SER A 124 2.55 14.62 -1.58
C SER A 124 3.24 13.86 -2.71
N VAL A 125 2.74 12.67 -3.06
CA VAL A 125 3.30 11.77 -4.08
C VAL A 125 2.25 11.35 -5.12
N PRO A 126 2.67 10.98 -6.35
CA PRO A 126 1.75 10.50 -7.38
C PRO A 126 0.93 9.28 -6.92
N VAL A 127 -0.35 9.30 -7.27
CA VAL A 127 -1.27 8.19 -7.01
C VAL A 127 -1.39 7.27 -8.23
N VAL A 128 -1.36 5.96 -8.01
CA VAL A 128 -1.60 4.93 -9.02
C VAL A 128 -2.79 4.08 -8.61
N VAL A 129 -3.87 4.11 -9.40
CA VAL A 129 -5.00 3.18 -9.19
C VAL A 129 -4.67 1.85 -9.87
N LYS A 130 -4.78 0.74 -9.12
CA LYS A 130 -4.56 -0.62 -9.63
C LYS A 130 -5.68 -1.55 -9.22
N GLU A 131 -5.88 -2.62 -9.98
CA GLU A 131 -6.82 -3.69 -9.62
C GLU A 131 -6.05 -4.94 -9.15
N THR A 132 -6.69 -5.91 -8.49
CA THR A 132 -6.05 -7.07 -7.84
C THR A 132 -6.22 -8.42 -8.55
N GLY A 133 -6.69 -8.46 -9.80
CA GLY A 133 -6.75 -9.66 -10.66
C GLY A 133 -7.91 -9.77 -11.66
N ASN A 134 -8.91 -8.88 -11.61
CA ASN A 134 -10.11 -8.86 -12.45
C ASN A 134 -10.12 -7.78 -13.54
N GLY A 135 -9.13 -6.88 -13.53
CA GLY A 135 -8.94 -5.81 -14.51
C GLY A 135 -9.85 -4.59 -14.30
N ILE A 136 -9.40 -3.45 -14.83
CA ILE A 136 -10.17 -2.21 -14.92
C ILE A 136 -10.72 -2.11 -16.35
N LYS A 137 -12.00 -1.79 -16.51
CA LYS A 137 -12.65 -1.61 -17.81
C LYS A 137 -13.18 -0.19 -17.97
#